data_AF-A0A0H2KIH6-F1
#
_entry.id   AF-A0A0H2KIH6-F1
#
_cell.length_a   1.000
_cell.length_b   1.000
_cell.length_c   1.000
_cell.angle_alpha   90.00
_cell.angle_beta   90.00
_cell.angle_gamma   90.00
#
_symmetry.space_group_name_H-M   'P 1'
#
loop_
_entity.id
_entity.type
_entity.pdbx_description
1 polymer ?
#
loop_
_entity_poly.entity_id
_entity_poly.type
_entity_poly.pdbx_seq_one_letter_code
_entity_poly.pdbx_strand_id
1 'polypeptide(L)'
;MATLGALVLSGCGVVGVTFGEPEGPEHDWDLPPVTVADDGTPSTIHLYPDPWQGAHVGRTTDGRQFFLTTPFEPGGPTWVALYTFDADGALLDATIRDVDESAEEHDRATTSLLATLGDHENGPVALAPFEVEHDGRTFGLVRGDYDGVTVYTAEPGDYMAFYAPWDTGEYDT
;
A
#
# COMPACT_ATOMS: atom_id res chain seq x y z
N MET A 1 -41.21 58.17 7.09
CA MET A 1 -40.81 58.80 5.82
C MET A 1 -40.53 57.69 4.83
N ALA A 2 -41.34 57.63 3.77
CA ALA A 2 -41.22 56.68 2.67
C ALA A 2 -39.97 56.94 1.83
N THR A 3 -39.45 55.88 1.17
CA THR A 3 -39.27 55.82 -0.29
C THR A 3 -39.02 54.36 -0.70
N LEU A 4 -39.94 53.83 -1.51
CA LEU A 4 -39.79 52.65 -2.36
C LEU A 4 -38.94 53.01 -3.60
N GLY A 5 -38.24 52.05 -4.19
CA GLY A 5 -37.62 52.24 -5.51
C GLY A 5 -36.96 51.01 -6.14
N ALA A 6 -37.80 50.13 -6.70
CA ALA A 6 -37.62 49.32 -7.92
C ALA A 6 -36.39 48.38 -8.14
N LEU A 7 -36.69 47.08 -8.03
CA LEU A 7 -36.50 45.98 -9.00
C LEU A 7 -35.79 46.27 -10.35
N VAL A 8 -34.78 45.46 -10.70
CA VAL A 8 -34.59 44.89 -12.05
C VAL A 8 -34.20 43.41 -11.93
N LEU A 9 -34.89 42.59 -12.73
CA LEU A 9 -34.79 41.14 -12.84
C LEU A 9 -33.59 40.66 -13.64
N SER A 10 -33.32 39.37 -13.45
CA SER A 10 -32.91 38.41 -14.49
C SER A 10 -31.41 38.18 -14.65
N GLY A 11 -30.99 37.07 -14.05
CA GLY A 11 -29.77 36.35 -14.37
C GLY A 11 -29.88 34.96 -13.78
N CYS A 12 -30.54 34.04 -14.48
CA CYS A 12 -30.34 32.60 -14.25
C CYS A 12 -28.88 32.29 -14.59
N GLY A 13 -27.99 32.48 -13.62
CA GLY A 13 -26.69 31.85 -13.61
C GLY A 13 -26.84 30.59 -12.76
N VAL A 14 -26.77 29.42 -13.40
CA VAL A 14 -26.62 28.15 -12.69
C VAL A 14 -25.32 28.29 -11.89
N VAL A 15 -25.44 28.40 -10.57
CA VAL A 15 -24.29 28.31 -9.68
C VAL A 15 -23.84 26.87 -9.80
N GLY A 16 -22.78 26.64 -10.59
CA GLY A 16 -22.02 25.40 -10.54
C GLY A 16 -21.48 25.31 -9.13
N VAL A 17 -22.15 24.53 -8.28
CA VAL A 17 -21.57 24.06 -7.03
C VAL A 17 -20.53 23.03 -7.47
N THR A 18 -19.31 23.51 -7.74
CA THR A 18 -18.15 22.64 -7.68
C THR A 18 -18.04 22.23 -6.22
N PHE A 19 -18.48 21.01 -5.92
CA PHE A 19 -17.98 20.32 -4.74
C PHE A 19 -16.49 20.16 -5.00
N GLY A 20 -15.69 21.08 -4.47
CA GLY A 20 -14.28 20.78 -4.28
C GLY A 20 -14.26 19.55 -3.41
N GLU A 21 -13.81 18.43 -3.98
CA GLU A 21 -13.32 17.32 -3.18
C GLU A 21 -12.40 17.93 -2.11
N PRO A 22 -12.58 17.61 -0.82
CA PRO A 22 -11.64 18.08 0.18
C PRO A 22 -10.30 17.46 -0.18
N GLU A 23 -9.44 18.26 -0.80
CA GLU A 23 -8.01 17.94 -0.92
C GLU A 23 -7.52 17.88 0.52
N GLY A 24 -7.53 16.66 1.06
CA GLY A 24 -6.79 16.34 2.27
C GLY A 24 -5.35 16.83 2.10
N PRO A 25 -4.63 17.10 3.19
CA PRO A 25 -3.27 17.60 3.08
C PRO A 25 -2.51 16.74 2.09
N GLU A 26 -2.04 17.37 1.01
CA GLU A 26 -1.13 16.78 0.05
C GLU A 26 0.13 16.47 0.85
N HIS A 27 0.17 15.32 1.50
CA HIS A 27 1.43 14.76 1.94
C HIS A 27 2.13 14.43 0.63
N ASP A 28 3.01 15.35 0.21
CA ASP A 28 3.99 15.15 -0.85
C ASP A 28 4.95 14.08 -0.33
N TRP A 29 4.50 12.83 -0.42
CA TRP A 29 5.27 11.68 -0.02
C TRP A 29 6.43 11.57 -1.01
N ASP A 30 7.63 11.97 -0.57
CA ASP A 30 8.87 11.90 -1.33
C ASP A 30 9.28 10.43 -1.52
N LEU A 31 8.55 9.73 -2.40
CA LEU A 31 8.82 8.36 -2.79
C LEU A 31 10.00 8.36 -3.76
N PRO A 32 10.95 7.41 -3.64
CA PRO A 32 12.00 7.28 -4.62
C PRO A 32 11.38 7.01 -6.00
N PRO A 33 11.91 7.64 -7.07
CA PRO A 33 11.42 7.40 -8.42
C PRO A 33 11.69 5.95 -8.80
N VAL A 34 10.71 5.34 -9.47
CA VAL A 34 10.90 4.00 -10.04
C VAL A 34 11.86 4.09 -11.21
N THR A 35 12.94 3.32 -11.14
CA THR A 35 13.82 3.04 -12.29
C THR A 35 13.64 1.59 -12.71
N VAL A 36 13.82 1.28 -13.99
CA VAL A 36 13.69 -0.09 -14.51
C VAL A 36 15.02 -0.49 -15.12
N ALA A 37 15.57 -1.61 -14.66
CA ALA A 37 16.80 -2.20 -15.19
C ALA A 37 16.59 -2.76 -16.61
N ASP A 38 17.68 -3.05 -17.31
CA ASP A 38 17.63 -3.55 -18.70
C ASP A 38 16.84 -4.87 -18.85
N ASP A 39 16.72 -5.66 -17.78
CA ASP A 39 15.96 -6.91 -17.72
C ASP A 39 14.48 -6.73 -17.30
N GLY A 40 14.02 -5.48 -17.20
CA GLY A 40 12.66 -5.13 -16.81
C GLY A 40 12.40 -5.17 -15.30
N THR A 41 13.43 -5.36 -14.46
CA THR A 41 13.28 -5.32 -13.00
C THR A 41 13.11 -3.87 -12.52
N PRO A 42 12.02 -3.51 -11.81
CA PRO A 42 11.91 -2.20 -11.18
C PRO A 42 12.81 -2.10 -9.94
N SER A 43 13.38 -0.92 -9.69
CA SER A 43 14.12 -0.63 -8.46
C SER A 43 13.20 -0.68 -7.24
N THR A 44 11.96 -0.20 -7.42
CA THR A 44 10.90 -0.20 -6.40
C THR A 44 9.54 -0.31 -7.07
N ILE A 45 8.58 -0.87 -6.33
CA ILE A 45 7.16 -0.87 -6.65
C ILE A 45 6.48 0.00 -5.58
N HIS A 46 5.68 0.98 -5.99
CA HIS A 46 4.94 1.81 -5.06
C HIS A 46 3.71 1.05 -4.57
N LEU A 47 3.40 1.19 -3.29
CA LEU A 47 2.20 0.64 -2.67
C LEU A 47 1.51 1.75 -1.87
N TYR A 48 0.24 1.99 -2.17
CA TYR A 48 -0.58 2.97 -1.46
C TYR A 48 -1.46 2.28 -0.41
N PRO A 49 -1.75 2.95 0.72
CA PRO A 49 -2.70 2.41 1.68
C PRO A 49 -4.09 2.27 1.09
N ASP A 50 -4.74 1.14 1.39
CA ASP A 50 -6.11 0.84 0.99
C ASP A 50 -6.81 0.03 2.10
N PRO A 51 -8.14 -0.11 2.11
CA PRO A 51 -8.84 -0.81 3.20
C PRO A 51 -8.79 -2.35 3.11
N TRP A 52 -8.07 -2.91 2.15
CA TRP A 52 -7.95 -4.35 1.86
C TRP A 52 -6.52 -4.84 2.17
N GLN A 53 -5.71 -5.13 1.15
CA GLN A 53 -4.39 -5.74 1.30
C GLN A 53 -3.33 -4.73 1.77
N GLY A 54 -3.51 -3.45 1.44
CA GLY A 54 -2.70 -2.32 1.89
C GLY A 54 -3.18 -1.68 3.20
N ALA A 55 -3.89 -2.40 4.07
CA ALA A 55 -4.45 -1.83 5.31
C ALA A 55 -3.37 -1.34 6.29
N HIS A 56 -2.19 -1.95 6.26
CA HIS A 56 -1.09 -1.67 7.17
C HIS A 56 0.21 -1.42 6.39
N VAL A 57 0.30 -0.24 5.81
CA VAL A 57 1.46 0.23 5.05
C VAL A 57 1.77 1.66 5.43
N GLY A 58 3.06 1.97 5.61
CA GLY A 58 3.45 3.29 6.07
C GLY A 58 4.90 3.44 6.45
N ARG A 59 5.17 4.43 7.29
CA ARG A 59 6.52 4.78 7.76
C ARG A 59 6.58 4.86 9.27
N THR A 60 7.71 4.45 9.82
CA THR A 60 8.06 4.67 11.21
C THR A 60 8.71 6.04 11.39
N THR A 61 8.66 6.58 12.60
CA THR A 61 9.29 7.89 12.93
C THR A 61 10.81 7.90 12.78
N ASP A 62 11.46 6.75 12.76
CA ASP A 62 12.90 6.61 12.49
C ASP A 62 13.26 6.52 10.99
N GLY A 63 12.28 6.68 10.11
CA GLY A 63 12.46 6.80 8.66
C GLY A 63 12.42 5.49 7.88
N ARG A 64 12.11 4.37 8.54
CA ARG A 64 11.87 3.09 7.84
C ARG A 64 10.48 3.07 7.23
N GLN A 65 10.33 2.32 6.15
CA GLN A 65 9.03 1.97 5.58
C GLN A 65 8.60 0.61 6.12
N PHE A 66 7.30 0.34 6.19
CA PHE A 66 6.78 -0.96 6.60
C PHE A 66 5.60 -1.40 5.73
N PHE A 67 5.46 -2.71 5.61
CA PHE A 67 4.30 -3.37 5.02
C PHE A 67 3.94 -4.57 5.89
N LEU A 68 2.75 -4.54 6.50
CA LEU A 68 2.18 -5.67 7.22
C LEU A 68 0.99 -6.20 6.44
N THR A 69 0.98 -7.51 6.25
CA THR A 69 0.01 -8.18 5.40
C THR A 69 -0.29 -9.59 5.93
N THR A 70 -1.28 -10.25 5.33
CA THR A 70 -1.77 -11.57 5.73
C THR A 70 -1.66 -12.59 4.59
N PRO A 71 -0.45 -13.09 4.29
CA PRO A 71 -0.28 -14.11 3.26
C PRO A 71 -1.05 -15.38 3.60
N PHE A 72 -1.42 -16.16 2.59
CA PHE A 72 -2.16 -17.41 2.78
C PHE A 72 -1.98 -18.39 1.63
N GLU A 73 -2.14 -19.68 1.91
CA GLU A 73 -2.31 -20.71 0.90
C GLU A 73 -3.80 -21.14 0.85
N PRO A 74 -4.46 -21.21 -0.32
CA PRO A 74 -5.83 -21.69 -0.40
C PRO A 74 -6.02 -23.09 0.18
N GLY A 75 -6.81 -23.21 1.25
CA GLY A 75 -7.00 -24.47 1.98
C GLY A 75 -5.78 -24.92 2.79
N GLY A 76 -4.84 -24.00 3.00
CA GLY A 76 -3.59 -24.20 3.70
C GLY A 76 -3.40 -23.21 4.86
N PRO A 77 -2.17 -23.07 5.36
CA PRO A 77 -1.84 -22.14 6.43
C PRO A 77 -2.05 -20.67 6.07
N THR A 78 -2.20 -19.85 7.11
CA THR A 78 -2.27 -18.39 7.03
C THR A 78 -1.17 -17.77 7.90
N TRP A 79 -0.71 -16.59 7.53
CA TRP A 79 0.34 -15.89 8.26
C TRP A 79 -0.04 -14.44 8.52
N VAL A 80 0.66 -13.83 9.49
CA VAL A 80 0.83 -12.39 9.56
C VAL A 80 2.30 -12.08 9.34
N ALA A 81 2.60 -11.30 8.31
CA ALA A 81 3.95 -10.96 7.92
C ALA A 81 4.17 -9.46 8.02
N LEU A 82 5.21 -9.04 8.74
CA LEU A 82 5.68 -7.67 8.82
C LEU A 82 7.04 -7.56 8.14
N TYR A 83 7.12 -6.72 7.12
CA TYR A 83 8.35 -6.37 6.44
C TYR A 83 8.71 -4.91 6.76
N THR A 84 10.00 -4.65 7.00
CA THR A 84 10.51 -3.29 7.13
C THR A 84 11.57 -3.03 6.09
N PHE A 85 11.60 -1.80 5.60
CA PHE A 85 12.48 -1.37 4.51
C PHE A 85 13.16 -0.05 4.88
N ASP A 86 14.30 0.22 4.29
CA ASP A 86 14.92 1.54 4.40
C ASP A 86 14.17 2.59 3.56
N ALA A 87 14.69 3.82 3.56
CA ALA A 87 14.09 4.92 2.82
C ALA A 87 14.13 4.73 1.29
N ASP A 88 15.07 3.92 0.79
CA ASP A 88 15.22 3.60 -0.64
C ASP A 88 14.36 2.40 -1.06
N GLY A 89 13.72 1.72 -0.09
CA GLY A 89 12.84 0.58 -0.32
C GLY A 89 13.53 -0.78 -0.24
N ALA A 90 14.79 -0.86 0.16
CA ALA A 90 15.47 -2.13 0.34
C ALA A 90 15.02 -2.80 1.64
N LEU A 91 14.77 -4.12 1.59
CA LEU A 91 14.35 -4.90 2.75
C LEU A 91 15.42 -4.86 3.86
N LEU A 92 15.00 -4.48 5.07
CA LEU A 92 15.82 -4.48 6.29
C LEU A 92 15.57 -5.71 7.16
N ASP A 93 14.31 -6.04 7.39
CA ASP A 93 13.91 -7.15 8.25
C ASP A 93 12.53 -7.70 7.86
N ALA A 94 12.32 -8.97 8.17
CA ALA A 94 11.06 -9.67 7.95
C ALA A 94 10.71 -10.52 9.18
N THR A 95 9.56 -10.24 9.78
CA THR A 95 9.01 -11.05 10.88
C THR A 95 7.71 -11.69 10.44
N ILE A 96 7.70 -13.02 10.36
CA ILE A 96 6.55 -13.82 9.91
C ILE A 96 6.04 -14.65 11.09
N ARG A 97 4.72 -14.70 11.26
CA ARG A 97 4.04 -15.46 12.29
C ARG A 97 3.02 -16.39 11.65
N ASP A 98 3.18 -17.69 11.87
CA ASP A 98 2.15 -18.68 11.63
C ASP A 98 0.96 -18.40 12.56
N VAL A 99 -0.23 -18.32 11.98
CA VAL A 99 -1.49 -18.12 12.69
C VAL A 99 -2.52 -19.10 12.15
N ASP A 100 -3.44 -19.51 13.00
CA ASP A 100 -4.62 -20.27 12.55
C ASP A 100 -5.62 -19.35 11.81
N GLU A 101 -6.69 -19.94 11.27
CA GLU A 101 -7.76 -19.18 10.58
C GLU A 101 -8.63 -18.34 11.54
N SER A 102 -8.29 -18.25 12.83
CA SER A 102 -9.04 -17.46 13.80
C SER A 102 -8.77 -15.97 13.62
N ALA A 103 -9.85 -15.21 13.41
CA ALA A 103 -9.78 -13.75 13.39
C ALA A 103 -9.15 -13.17 14.67
N GLU A 104 -9.40 -13.77 15.83
CA GLU A 104 -8.81 -13.31 17.10
C GLU A 104 -7.30 -13.52 17.17
N GLU A 105 -6.78 -14.56 16.51
CA GLU A 105 -5.35 -14.84 16.47
C GLU A 105 -4.64 -13.91 15.47
N HIS A 106 -5.24 -13.71 14.29
CA HIS A 106 -4.82 -12.70 13.32
C HIS A 106 -4.74 -11.31 13.95
N ASP A 107 -5.82 -10.84 14.57
CA ASP A 107 -5.87 -9.51 15.20
C ASP A 107 -4.78 -9.34 16.26
N ARG A 108 -4.55 -10.40 17.06
CA ARG A 108 -3.52 -10.40 18.11
C ARG A 108 -2.11 -10.35 17.51
N ALA A 109 -1.85 -11.15 16.47
CA ALA A 109 -0.56 -11.16 15.78
C ALA A 109 -0.28 -9.82 15.10
N THR A 110 -1.25 -9.28 14.35
CA THR A 110 -1.18 -7.96 13.71
C THR A 110 -0.91 -6.87 14.74
N THR A 111 -1.70 -6.79 15.81
CA THR A 111 -1.50 -5.80 16.87
C THR A 111 -0.12 -5.92 17.51
N SER A 112 0.33 -7.14 17.78
CA SER A 112 1.63 -7.38 18.39
C SER A 112 2.78 -6.98 17.48
N LEU A 113 2.69 -7.21 16.17
CA LEU A 113 3.72 -6.85 15.20
C LEU A 113 3.76 -5.34 14.97
N LEU A 114 2.62 -4.67 14.81
CA LEU A 114 2.55 -3.21 14.71
C LEU A 114 3.16 -2.53 15.95
N ALA A 115 2.94 -3.08 17.15
CA ALA A 115 3.55 -2.54 18.37
C ALA A 115 5.09 -2.58 18.36
N THR A 116 5.71 -3.47 17.57
CA THR A 116 7.18 -3.52 17.46
C THR A 116 7.78 -2.37 16.65
N LEU A 117 6.97 -1.72 15.80
CA LEU A 117 7.38 -0.58 14.98
C LEU A 117 7.55 0.70 15.81
N GLY A 118 6.92 0.77 16.98
CA GLY A 118 6.81 2.01 17.75
C GLY A 118 5.86 3.01 17.08
N ASP A 119 6.16 4.29 17.20
CA ASP A 119 5.38 5.35 16.58
C ASP A 119 5.53 5.31 15.04
N HIS A 120 4.40 5.21 14.35
CA HIS A 120 4.33 5.08 12.90
C HIS A 120 3.07 5.77 12.34
N GLU A 121 3.11 6.06 11.06
CA GLU A 121 2.01 6.66 10.30
C GLU A 121 1.74 5.84 9.04
N ASN A 122 0.47 5.61 8.73
CA ASN A 122 0.09 4.96 7.48
C ASN A 122 0.26 5.92 6.30
N GLY A 123 0.83 5.42 5.21
CA GLY A 123 1.16 6.22 4.03
C GLY A 123 1.73 5.36 2.92
N PRO A 124 1.90 5.89 1.72
CA PRO A 124 2.45 5.15 0.60
C PRO A 124 3.92 4.85 0.82
N VAL A 125 4.37 3.71 0.31
CA VAL A 125 5.74 3.22 0.43
C VAL A 125 6.27 2.81 -0.94
N ALA A 126 7.58 2.73 -1.07
CA ALA A 126 8.28 2.17 -2.21
C ALA A 126 9.07 0.94 -1.76
N LEU A 127 8.78 -0.21 -2.37
CA LEU A 127 9.32 -1.51 -1.99
C LEU A 127 10.15 -2.08 -3.14
N ALA A 128 11.44 -2.33 -2.91
CA ALA A 128 12.22 -3.12 -3.86
C ALA A 128 11.67 -4.56 -3.88
N PRO A 129 11.61 -5.25 -5.03
CA PRO A 129 11.29 -6.67 -5.07
C PRO A 129 12.18 -7.46 -4.10
N PHE A 130 11.58 -8.39 -3.35
CA PHE A 130 12.27 -9.10 -2.28
C PHE A 130 11.69 -10.50 -2.08
N GLU A 131 12.55 -11.40 -1.60
CA GLU A 131 12.23 -12.79 -1.31
C GLU A 131 12.81 -13.16 0.07
N VAL A 132 11.99 -13.76 0.92
CA VAL A 132 12.37 -14.25 2.25
C VAL A 132 11.88 -15.68 2.41
N GLU A 133 12.74 -16.55 2.91
CA GLU A 133 12.36 -17.93 3.23
C GLU A 133 11.92 -18.04 4.69
N HIS A 134 10.73 -18.58 4.94
CA HIS A 134 10.22 -18.93 6.26
C HIS A 134 9.55 -20.30 6.22
N ASP A 135 10.02 -21.22 7.08
CA ASP A 135 9.54 -22.61 7.15
C ASP A 135 9.42 -23.33 5.79
N GLY A 136 10.40 -23.10 4.91
CA GLY A 136 10.52 -23.71 3.59
C GLY A 136 9.54 -23.16 2.54
N ARG A 137 9.00 -21.96 2.78
CA ARG A 137 8.15 -21.21 1.85
C ARG A 137 8.76 -19.86 1.56
N THR A 138 8.55 -19.39 0.34
CA THR A 138 8.97 -18.07 -0.12
C THR A 138 7.87 -17.04 0.18
N PHE A 139 8.28 -15.93 0.80
CA PHE A 139 7.46 -14.78 1.11
C PHE A 139 8.05 -13.54 0.44
N GLY A 140 7.18 -12.64 -0.01
CA GLY A 140 7.59 -11.32 -0.48
C GLY A 140 6.96 -10.92 -1.81
N LEU A 141 7.62 -10.01 -2.53
CA LEU A 141 7.22 -9.54 -3.85
C LEU A 141 8.08 -10.25 -4.90
N VAL A 142 7.56 -11.39 -5.37
CA VAL A 142 8.31 -12.35 -6.20
C VAL A 142 8.06 -12.07 -7.67
N ARG A 143 9.11 -12.08 -8.48
CA ARG A 143 8.98 -11.88 -9.92
C ARG A 143 8.34 -13.10 -10.59
N GLY A 144 7.32 -12.86 -11.40
CA GLY A 144 6.69 -13.83 -12.28
C GLY A 144 6.58 -13.37 -13.74
N ASP A 145 5.93 -14.20 -14.55
CA ASP A 145 5.52 -13.93 -15.93
C ASP A 145 4.06 -14.37 -16.10
N TYR A 146 3.22 -13.45 -16.59
CA TYR A 146 1.83 -13.73 -16.95
C TYR A 146 1.58 -13.30 -18.40
N ASP A 147 1.39 -14.28 -19.28
CA ASP A 147 1.18 -14.08 -20.73
C ASP A 147 2.25 -13.18 -21.39
N GLY A 148 3.52 -13.35 -20.98
CA GLY A 148 4.65 -12.55 -21.48
C GLY A 148 4.78 -11.15 -20.86
N VAL A 149 3.98 -10.85 -19.84
CA VAL A 149 4.06 -9.61 -19.05
C VAL A 149 4.76 -9.92 -17.73
N THR A 150 5.78 -9.12 -17.39
CA THR A 150 6.41 -9.21 -16.06
C THR A 150 5.40 -8.78 -15.00
N VAL A 151 5.25 -9.61 -13.97
CA VAL A 151 4.37 -9.38 -12.82
C VAL A 151 5.20 -9.56 -11.54
N TYR A 152 4.85 -8.85 -10.48
CA TYR A 152 5.35 -9.14 -9.14
C TYR A 152 4.18 -9.52 -8.26
N THR A 153 4.25 -10.70 -7.65
CA THR A 153 3.16 -11.28 -6.86
C THR A 153 3.53 -11.26 -5.38
N ALA A 154 2.56 -10.92 -4.53
CA ALA A 154 2.69 -11.08 -3.09
C ALA A 154 2.53 -12.56 -2.72
N GLU A 155 3.65 -13.18 -2.36
CA GLU A 155 3.71 -14.59 -2.00
C GLU A 155 3.81 -14.80 -0.47
N PRO A 156 3.31 -15.93 0.05
CA PRO A 156 2.51 -16.95 -0.65
C PRO A 156 1.06 -16.50 -0.90
N GLY A 157 0.52 -16.97 -2.03
CA GLY A 157 -0.92 -16.92 -2.32
C GLY A 157 -1.33 -16.05 -3.48
N ASP A 158 -0.40 -15.28 -4.05
CA ASP A 158 -0.64 -14.38 -5.19
C ASP A 158 -1.87 -13.48 -4.98
N TYR A 159 -1.97 -12.89 -3.79
CA TYR A 159 -3.14 -12.10 -3.38
C TYR A 159 -2.99 -10.61 -3.71
N MET A 160 -1.86 -10.21 -4.27
CA MET A 160 -1.61 -8.92 -4.90
C MET A 160 -0.66 -9.12 -6.08
N ALA A 161 -1.09 -8.73 -7.28
CA ALA A 161 -0.27 -8.79 -8.48
C ALA A 161 -0.02 -7.38 -9.03
N PHE A 162 1.24 -6.98 -9.09
CA PHE A 162 1.67 -5.67 -9.59
C PHE A 162 2.17 -5.77 -11.03
N TYR A 163 1.82 -4.78 -11.84
CA TYR A 163 2.23 -4.66 -13.24
C TYR A 163 2.81 -3.27 -13.49
N ALA A 164 3.59 -3.13 -14.57
CA ALA A 164 4.00 -1.82 -15.03
C ALA A 164 2.77 -0.98 -15.44
N PRO A 165 2.74 0.34 -15.16
CA PRO A 165 3.79 1.14 -14.51
C PRO A 165 3.84 0.93 -12.98
N TRP A 166 5.05 0.78 -12.44
CA TRP A 166 5.27 0.34 -11.04
C TRP A 166 5.11 1.44 -9.98
N ASP A 167 4.81 2.67 -10.39
CA ASP A 167 4.66 3.86 -9.54
C ASP A 167 3.20 4.25 -9.29
N THR A 168 2.22 3.57 -9.88
CA THR A 168 0.80 3.85 -9.63
C THR A 168 0.30 3.22 -8.34
N GLY A 169 0.99 2.18 -7.88
CA GLY A 169 0.61 1.28 -6.80
C GLY A 169 -0.78 0.65 -6.94
N GLU A 170 -1.26 0.55 -8.18
CA GLU A 170 -2.38 -0.32 -8.54
C GLU A 170 -1.91 -1.79 -8.56
N TYR A 171 -2.79 -2.68 -8.12
CA TYR A 171 -2.56 -4.13 -8.14
C TYR A 171 -3.87 -4.88 -8.44
N ASP A 172 -3.75 -6.11 -8.91
CA ASP A 172 -4.86 -7.04 -9.14
C ASP A 172 -4.96 -8.06 -7.99
N THR A 173 -6.15 -8.61 -7.74
CA THR A 173 -6.43 -9.60 -6.67
C THR A 173 -7.36 -10.72 -7.14
#